data_AF-A0A2X3KB90-F1
#
_entry.id   AF-A0A2X3KB90-F1
#
_cell.length_a   1.000
_cell.length_b   1.000
_cell.length_c   1.000
_cell.angle_alpha   90.00
_cell.angle_beta   90.00
_cell.angle_gamma   90.00
#
_symmetry.space_group_name_H-M   'P 1'
#
loop_
_entity.id
_entity.type
_entity.pdbx_description
1 polymer ?
#
loop_
_entity_poly.entity_id
_entity_poly.type
_entity_poly.pdbx_seq_one_letter_code
_entity_poly.pdbx_strand_id
1 'polypeptide(L)'
;MVGLDAGVAKLATLSDGTVFEPVNSFQKNQKTLARLQRQLSRKVKFSNNWQKQKRKIQRLHSRIANIRRDYLHKVTTTVSKNHAMIVIEDLKVSNMSKSAAGTVSQPGRNVRAKSGLNRSILDQGWYEMRRQLEYKQLWRGGQVLAVPPAYTSQRCACCGHTAKENRLSQSQFRCQVCGYNSERRCKRRS
;
A
#
# COMPACT_ATOMS: atom_id res chain seq x y z
N MET A 1 -12.59 13.12 -12.82
CA MET A 1 -12.45 12.51 -11.47
C MET A 1 -11.92 11.10 -11.66
N VAL A 2 -11.00 10.63 -10.82
CA VAL A 2 -10.49 9.25 -10.87
C VAL A 2 -10.49 8.62 -9.48
N GLY A 3 -10.93 7.37 -9.38
CA GLY A 3 -10.77 6.56 -8.17
C GLY A 3 -9.40 5.91 -8.13
N LEU A 4 -8.74 5.91 -6.98
CA LEU A 4 -7.43 5.30 -6.74
C LEU A 4 -7.56 4.26 -5.63
N ASP A 5 -7.41 3.00 -6.01
CA ASP A 5 -7.34 1.86 -5.10
C ASP A 5 -5.89 1.47 -4.85
N ALA A 6 -5.44 1.44 -3.59
CA ALA A 6 -4.06 1.19 -3.21
C ALA A 6 -3.89 -0.22 -2.63
N GLY A 7 -2.94 -0.99 -3.17
CA GLY A 7 -2.77 -2.40 -2.84
C GLY A 7 -1.32 -2.80 -2.60
N VAL A 8 -1.15 -4.03 -2.07
CA VAL A 8 0.19 -4.61 -1.84
C VAL A 8 0.70 -5.32 -3.10
N ALA A 9 -0.22 -5.92 -3.88
CA ALA A 9 0.12 -6.55 -5.16
C ALA A 9 0.37 -5.52 -6.26
N LYS A 10 -0.47 -4.47 -6.29
CA LYS A 10 -0.38 -3.31 -7.19
C LYS A 10 -0.32 -2.07 -6.31
N LEU A 11 0.66 -1.19 -6.50
CA LEU A 11 0.80 0.01 -5.67
C LEU A 11 -0.47 0.86 -5.71
N ALA A 12 -0.99 1.11 -6.91
CA ALA A 12 -2.23 1.82 -7.14
C ALA A 12 -2.91 1.35 -8.44
N THR A 13 -4.24 1.21 -8.44
CA THR A 13 -5.06 1.00 -9.62
C THR A 13 -6.03 2.16 -9.74
N LEU A 14 -6.04 2.79 -10.91
CA LEU A 14 -6.97 3.87 -11.23
C LEU A 14 -8.27 3.30 -11.83
N SER A 15 -9.37 4.03 -11.66
CA SER A 15 -10.67 3.66 -12.23
C SER A 15 -10.70 3.70 -13.76
N ASP A 16 -9.70 4.30 -14.41
CA ASP A 16 -9.52 4.30 -15.86
C ASP A 16 -8.80 3.03 -16.39
N GLY A 17 -8.39 2.12 -15.49
CA GLY A 17 -7.67 0.89 -15.82
C GLY A 17 -6.14 1.00 -15.72
N THR A 18 -5.59 2.19 -15.47
CA THR A 18 -4.14 2.37 -15.28
C THR A 18 -3.67 1.68 -14.00
N VAL A 19 -2.60 0.90 -14.11
CA VAL A 19 -2.02 0.17 -12.98
C VAL A 19 -0.59 0.63 -12.73
N PHE A 20 -0.28 0.95 -11.48
CA PHE A 20 1.07 1.21 -11.01
C PHE A 20 1.57 0.02 -10.21
N GLU A 21 2.62 -0.63 -10.70
CA GLU A 21 3.25 -1.78 -10.04
C GLU A 21 4.16 -1.34 -8.87
N PRO A 22 4.35 -2.17 -7.85
CA PRO A 22 5.26 -1.85 -6.76
C PRO A 22 6.73 -2.06 -7.17
N VAL A 23 7.62 -1.14 -6.75
CA VAL A 23 9.07 -1.26 -7.04
C VAL A 23 9.74 -2.39 -6.26
N ASN A 24 9.14 -2.78 -5.12
CA ASN A 24 9.63 -3.80 -4.19
C ASN A 24 11.12 -3.62 -3.84
N SER A 25 11.53 -2.36 -3.67
CA SER A 25 12.94 -1.98 -3.51
C SER A 25 13.55 -2.58 -2.24
N PHE A 26 12.75 -2.73 -1.18
CA PHE A 26 13.19 -3.37 0.06
C PHE A 26 13.40 -4.87 -0.12
N GLN A 27 12.46 -5.56 -0.79
CA GLN A 27 12.54 -7.01 -1.02
C GLN A 27 13.81 -7.38 -1.80
N LYS A 28 14.14 -6.61 -2.85
CA LYS A 28 15.36 -6.79 -3.65
C LYS A 28 16.64 -6.65 -2.83
N ASN A 29 16.65 -5.74 -1.85
CA ASN A 29 17.82 -5.46 -1.02
C ASN A 29 17.85 -6.23 0.31
N GLN A 30 16.82 -7.02 0.61
CA GLN A 30 16.65 -7.69 1.90
C GLN A 30 17.80 -8.68 2.19
N LYS A 31 18.22 -9.47 1.19
CA LYS A 31 19.36 -10.40 1.33
C LYS A 31 20.66 -9.67 1.65
N THR A 32 20.92 -8.56 0.94
CA THR A 32 22.09 -7.71 1.19
C THR A 32 22.05 -7.08 2.58
N LEU A 33 20.89 -6.58 3.01
CA LEU A 33 20.71 -5.99 4.33
C LEU A 33 20.98 -7.02 5.43
N ALA A 34 20.40 -8.22 5.32
CA ALA A 34 20.62 -9.31 6.28
C ALA A 34 22.10 -9.71 6.37
N ARG A 35 22.80 -9.77 5.23
CA ARG A 35 24.24 -10.02 5.19
C ARG A 35 25.03 -8.93 5.91
N LEU A 36 24.74 -7.66 5.64
CA LEU A 36 25.42 -6.54 6.29
C LEU A 36 25.17 -6.50 7.79
N GLN A 37 23.95 -6.82 8.24
CA GLN A 37 23.59 -6.91 9.66
C GLN A 37 24.33 -8.04 10.37
N ARG A 38 24.42 -9.24 9.76
CA ARG A 38 25.22 -10.35 10.29
C ARG A 38 26.71 -10.04 10.37
N GLN A 39 27.24 -9.29 9.40
CA GLN A 39 28.62 -8.80 9.48
C GLN A 39 28.82 -7.78 10.61
N LEU A 40 27.82 -6.94 10.90
CA LEU A 40 27.87 -5.99 12.01
C LEU A 40 27.87 -6.71 13.37
N SER A 41 27.05 -7.74 13.54
CA SER A 41 26.92 -8.47 14.81
C SER A 41 28.20 -9.18 15.23
N ARG A 42 29.08 -9.53 14.27
CA ARG A 42 30.38 -10.14 14.51
C ARG A 42 31.49 -9.14 14.84
N LYS A 43 31.22 -7.83 14.78
CA LYS A 43 32.22 -6.78 15.03
C LYS A 43 32.11 -6.25 16.46
N VAL A 44 33.27 -5.95 17.06
CA VAL A 44 33.35 -5.31 18.38
C VAL A 44 32.62 -3.96 18.34
N LYS A 45 31.61 -3.83 19.19
CA LYS A 45 30.75 -2.63 19.28
C LYS A 45 31.64 -1.39 19.47
N PHE A 46 31.27 -0.29 18.80
CA PHE A 46 31.99 0.99 18.81
C PHE A 46 33.38 1.04 18.18
N SER A 47 33.99 -0.09 17.79
CA SER A 47 35.24 -0.08 17.03
C SER A 47 35.11 0.67 15.71
N ASN A 48 36.23 1.16 15.16
CA ASN A 48 36.29 1.81 13.85
C ASN A 48 35.66 0.95 12.73
N ASN A 49 35.91 -0.36 12.78
CA ASN A 49 35.35 -1.31 11.83
C ASN A 49 33.83 -1.51 11.99
N TRP A 50 33.34 -1.46 13.23
CA TRP A 50 31.89 -1.49 13.52
C TRP A 50 31.20 -0.23 13.00
N GLN A 51 31.78 0.96 13.23
CA GLN A 51 31.24 2.22 12.71
C GLN A 51 31.21 2.24 11.17
N LYS A 52 32.29 1.78 10.50
CA LYS A 52 32.33 1.62 9.04
C LYS A 52 31.19 0.72 8.53
N GLN A 53 30.95 -0.41 9.21
CA GLN A 53 29.87 -1.33 8.83
C GLN A 53 28.47 -0.74 9.07
N LYS A 54 28.27 -0.05 10.20
CA LYS A 54 27.02 0.66 10.51
C LYS A 54 26.69 1.70 9.43
N ARG A 55 27.69 2.48 8.98
CA ARG A 55 27.52 3.43 7.87
C ARG A 55 27.10 2.75 6.57
N LYS A 56 27.62 1.55 6.24
CA LYS A 56 27.18 0.79 5.06
C LYS A 56 25.71 0.41 5.14
N ILE A 57 25.25 -0.04 6.31
CA ILE A 57 23.83 -0.37 6.55
C ILE A 57 22.97 0.89 6.41
N GLN A 58 23.37 2.00 7.02
CA GLN A 58 22.65 3.27 6.93
C GLN A 58 22.54 3.75 5.47
N ARG A 59 23.64 3.72 4.70
CA ARG A 59 23.62 4.06 3.26
C ARG A 59 22.66 3.20 2.46
N LEU A 60 22.59 1.89 2.76
CA LEU A 60 21.63 1.00 2.10
C LEU A 60 20.19 1.37 2.45
N HIS A 61 19.88 1.65 3.72
CA HIS A 61 18.57 2.13 4.12
C HIS A 61 18.19 3.44 3.42
N SER A 62 19.09 4.42 3.38
CA SER A 62 18.86 5.68 2.67
C SER A 62 18.61 5.45 1.19
N ARG A 63 19.37 4.56 0.54
CA ARG A 63 19.17 4.22 -0.87
C ARG A 63 17.79 3.62 -1.13
N ILE A 64 17.38 2.64 -0.32
CA ILE A 64 16.04 2.02 -0.43
C ILE A 64 14.94 3.09 -0.25
N ALA A 65 15.06 3.93 0.77
CA ALA A 65 14.10 5.00 1.02
C ALA A 65 14.03 6.02 -0.13
N ASN A 66 15.18 6.36 -0.73
CA ASN A 66 15.26 7.29 -1.85
C ASN A 66 14.64 6.71 -3.12
N ILE A 67 14.89 5.43 -3.44
CA ILE A 67 14.26 4.75 -4.59
C ILE A 67 12.73 4.78 -4.44
N ARG A 68 12.23 4.41 -3.26
CA ARG A 68 10.80 4.45 -2.98
C ARG A 68 10.23 5.87 -3.11
N ARG A 69 10.91 6.87 -2.54
CA ARG A 69 10.46 8.27 -2.58
C ARG A 69 10.41 8.80 -4.02
N ASP A 70 11.45 8.56 -4.81
CA ASP A 70 11.50 8.93 -6.22
C ASP A 70 10.33 8.31 -7.00
N TYR A 71 10.09 7.02 -6.80
CA TYR A 71 8.98 6.34 -7.45
C TYR A 71 7.62 6.93 -7.07
N LEU A 72 7.38 7.14 -5.78
CA LEU A 72 6.14 7.78 -5.30
C LEU A 72 5.97 9.17 -5.90
N HIS A 73 7.02 9.97 -6.00
CA HIS A 73 6.92 11.28 -6.64
C HIS A 73 6.56 11.16 -8.12
N LYS A 74 7.14 10.22 -8.85
CA LYS A 74 6.80 9.99 -10.27
C LYS A 74 5.33 9.61 -10.44
N VAL A 75 4.87 8.59 -9.70
CA VAL A 75 3.46 8.14 -9.73
C VAL A 75 2.52 9.29 -9.38
N THR A 76 2.72 9.93 -8.24
CA THR A 76 1.80 11.00 -7.78
C THR A 76 1.84 12.23 -8.67
N THR A 77 2.97 12.55 -9.31
CA THR A 77 3.02 13.60 -10.33
C THR A 77 2.20 13.23 -11.56
N THR A 78 2.32 12.00 -12.06
CA THR A 78 1.53 11.53 -13.21
C THR A 78 0.04 11.59 -12.93
N VAL A 79 -0.39 11.05 -11.78
CA VAL A 79 -1.81 11.06 -11.39
C VAL A 79 -2.32 12.49 -11.23
N SER A 80 -1.57 13.36 -10.55
CA SER A 80 -1.99 14.74 -10.28
C SER A 80 -2.00 15.64 -11.51
N LYS A 81 -1.18 15.36 -12.54
CA LYS A 81 -1.22 16.10 -13.81
C LYS A 81 -2.44 15.75 -14.66
N ASN A 82 -2.89 14.51 -14.62
CA ASN A 82 -3.92 14.01 -15.53
C ASN A 82 -5.34 14.11 -14.96
N HIS A 83 -5.49 14.38 -13.67
CA HIS A 83 -6.79 14.36 -12.99
C HIS A 83 -6.93 15.54 -12.03
N ALA A 84 -8.00 16.32 -12.18
CA ALA A 84 -8.31 17.44 -11.28
C ALA A 84 -8.91 16.99 -9.92
N MET A 85 -9.50 15.80 -9.87
CA MET A 85 -10.10 15.25 -8.65
C MET A 85 -9.75 13.77 -8.51
N ILE A 86 -9.17 13.42 -7.37
CA ILE A 86 -8.74 12.06 -7.03
C ILE A 86 -9.51 11.60 -5.80
N VAL A 87 -10.16 10.45 -5.91
CA VAL A 87 -10.82 9.79 -4.78
C VAL A 87 -9.94 8.63 -4.33
N ILE A 88 -9.54 8.61 -3.05
CA ILE A 88 -8.66 7.59 -2.47
C ILE A 88 -9.38 6.91 -1.31
N GLU A 89 -9.17 5.61 -1.14
CA GLU A 89 -9.63 4.94 0.08
C GLU A 89 -8.81 5.39 1.30
N ASP A 90 -9.49 5.72 2.40
CA ASP A 90 -8.89 6.05 3.69
C ASP A 90 -8.41 4.77 4.39
N LEU A 91 -7.34 4.18 3.85
CA LEU A 91 -6.71 3.00 4.40
C LEU A 91 -6.14 3.34 5.78
N LYS A 92 -6.62 2.63 6.81
CA LYS A 92 -6.08 2.71 8.18
C LYS A 92 -4.74 1.98 8.27
N VAL A 93 -3.71 2.50 7.60
CA VAL A 93 -2.38 1.87 7.46
C VAL A 93 -1.79 1.48 8.80
N SER A 94 -1.92 2.34 9.81
CA SER A 94 -1.46 2.08 11.18
C SER A 94 -2.08 0.81 11.78
N ASN A 95 -3.39 0.59 11.56
CA ASN A 95 -4.07 -0.63 11.98
C ASN A 95 -3.65 -1.83 11.15
N MET A 96 -3.47 -1.66 9.85
CA MET A 96 -3.06 -2.74 8.95
C MET A 96 -1.64 -3.23 9.23
N SER A 97 -0.73 -2.37 9.69
CA SER A 97 0.65 -2.71 10.02
C SER A 97 0.86 -3.08 11.49
N LYS A 98 -0.21 -3.25 12.29
CA LYS A 98 -0.10 -3.68 13.70
C LYS A 98 0.63 -5.01 13.80
N SER A 99 1.49 -5.12 14.80
CA SER A 99 2.19 -6.36 15.12
C SER A 99 1.17 -7.41 15.56
N ALA A 100 1.35 -8.65 15.11
CA ALA A 100 0.69 -9.80 15.73
C ALA A 100 1.55 -10.41 16.85
N ALA A 101 2.71 -9.84 17.18
CA ALA A 101 3.50 -10.30 18.31
C ALA A 101 2.70 -10.04 19.60
N GLY A 102 2.34 -11.12 20.28
CA GLY A 102 1.74 -11.06 21.61
C GLY A 102 2.79 -10.82 22.70
N THR A 103 2.41 -11.04 23.94
CA THR A 103 3.31 -10.95 25.10
C THR A 103 3.96 -12.29 25.42
N VAL A 104 4.87 -12.32 26.40
CA VAL A 104 5.42 -13.57 26.94
C VAL A 104 4.32 -14.45 27.52
N SER A 105 3.32 -13.86 28.18
CA SER A 105 2.18 -14.56 28.78
C SER A 105 1.11 -14.98 27.77
N GLN A 106 0.97 -14.29 26.64
CA GLN A 106 0.03 -14.61 25.57
C GLN A 106 0.72 -14.47 24.21
N PRO A 107 1.40 -15.52 23.73
CA PRO A 107 2.11 -15.46 22.46
C PRO A 107 1.13 -15.30 21.29
N GLY A 108 1.51 -14.43 20.37
CA GLY A 108 0.71 -14.17 19.18
C GLY A 108 0.70 -15.34 18.19
N ARG A 109 -0.36 -15.46 17.39
CA ARG A 109 -0.46 -16.45 16.31
C ARG A 109 -0.05 -15.84 14.97
N ASN A 110 0.50 -16.66 14.07
CA ASN A 110 0.88 -16.26 12.70
C ASN A 110 1.83 -15.04 12.62
N VAL A 111 2.64 -14.81 13.65
CA VAL A 111 3.50 -13.62 13.79
C VAL A 111 4.44 -13.44 12.59
N ARG A 112 5.04 -14.53 12.10
CA ARG A 112 5.96 -14.50 10.95
C ARG A 112 5.26 -14.07 9.67
N ALA A 113 4.10 -14.67 9.37
CA ALA A 113 3.30 -14.31 8.20
C ALA A 113 2.84 -12.85 8.28
N LYS A 114 2.33 -12.42 9.45
CA LYS A 114 1.91 -11.02 9.66
C LYS A 114 3.07 -10.03 9.54
N SER A 115 4.24 -10.36 10.09
CA SER A 115 5.44 -9.51 9.97
C SER A 115 5.87 -9.34 8.50
N GLY A 116 5.79 -10.41 7.70
CA GLY A 116 6.02 -10.35 6.25
C GLY A 116 5.02 -9.44 5.52
N LEU A 117 3.74 -9.57 5.84
CA LEU A 117 2.68 -8.71 5.29
C LEU A 117 2.90 -7.23 5.69
N ASN A 118 3.18 -6.97 6.97
CA ASN A 118 3.43 -5.62 7.48
C ASN A 118 4.62 -4.96 6.78
N ARG A 119 5.70 -5.71 6.53
CA ARG A 119 6.83 -5.20 5.74
C ARG A 119 6.42 -4.82 4.33
N SER A 120 5.58 -5.63 3.70
CA SER A 120 5.11 -5.37 2.33
C SER A 120 4.20 -4.14 2.27
N ILE A 121 3.30 -3.97 3.26
CA ILE A 121 2.45 -2.77 3.41
C ILE A 121 3.31 -1.51 3.59
N LEU A 122 4.29 -1.57 4.51
CA LEU A 122 5.15 -0.43 4.80
C LEU A 122 6.09 -0.09 3.63
N ASP A 123 6.44 -1.06 2.78
CA ASP A 123 7.25 -0.80 1.59
C ASP A 123 6.47 -0.03 0.51
N GLN A 124 5.13 -0.16 0.45
CA GLN A 124 4.32 0.59 -0.51
C GLN A 124 4.28 2.09 -0.24
N GLY A 125 4.33 2.51 1.04
CA GLY A 125 4.37 3.92 1.39
C GLY A 125 3.08 4.69 1.08
N TRP A 126 1.90 4.06 1.21
CA TRP A 126 0.60 4.69 0.88
C TRP A 126 0.33 6.00 1.62
N TYR A 127 0.76 6.12 2.88
CA TYR A 127 0.64 7.38 3.62
C TYR A 127 1.39 8.52 2.92
N GLU A 128 2.63 8.25 2.51
CA GLU A 128 3.44 9.23 1.79
C GLU A 128 2.85 9.52 0.40
N MET A 129 2.30 8.52 -0.29
CA MET A 129 1.59 8.72 -1.55
C MET A 129 0.41 9.69 -1.39
N ARG A 130 -0.46 9.44 -0.40
CA ARG A 130 -1.60 10.32 -0.10
C ARG A 130 -1.15 11.74 0.19
N ARG A 131 -0.18 11.91 1.11
CA ARG A 131 0.40 13.21 1.44
C ARG A 131 0.92 13.93 0.19
N GLN A 132 1.57 13.17 -0.72
CA GLN A 132 2.08 13.72 -1.97
C GLN A 132 0.99 14.13 -2.96
N LEU A 133 -0.08 13.35 -3.07
CA LEU A 133 -1.23 13.72 -3.90
C LEU A 133 -1.94 14.96 -3.36
N GLU A 134 -2.12 15.05 -2.04
CA GLU A 134 -2.78 16.18 -1.38
C GLU A 134 -2.06 17.50 -1.71
N TYR A 135 -0.74 17.60 -1.45
CA TYR A 135 -0.03 18.85 -1.75
C TYR A 135 0.09 19.12 -3.26
N LYS A 136 0.24 18.10 -4.10
CA LYS A 136 0.36 18.28 -5.56
C LYS A 136 -0.95 18.72 -6.21
N GLN A 137 -2.08 18.26 -5.67
CA GLN A 137 -3.38 18.72 -6.09
C GLN A 137 -3.64 20.14 -5.64
N LEU A 138 -3.28 20.49 -4.40
CA LEU A 138 -3.36 21.86 -3.92
C LEU A 138 -2.61 22.83 -4.84
N TRP A 139 -1.39 22.48 -5.26
CA TRP A 139 -0.61 23.28 -6.22
C TRP A 139 -1.24 23.44 -7.60
N ARG A 140 -2.14 22.53 -7.99
CA ARG A 140 -2.79 22.52 -9.31
C ARG A 140 -4.24 22.99 -9.27
N GLY A 141 -4.75 23.41 -8.11
CA GLY A 141 -6.16 23.76 -7.92
C GLY A 141 -7.10 22.56 -7.97
N GLY A 142 -6.59 21.33 -7.82
CA GLY A 142 -7.39 20.12 -7.73
C GLY A 142 -7.66 19.66 -6.30
N GLN A 143 -8.33 18.52 -6.16
CA GLN A 143 -8.72 17.98 -4.85
C GLN A 143 -8.42 16.49 -4.70
N VAL A 144 -8.08 16.10 -3.47
CA VAL A 144 -8.02 14.70 -3.04
C VAL A 144 -9.12 14.46 -2.01
N LEU A 145 -10.02 13.51 -2.28
CA LEU A 145 -11.08 13.09 -1.38
C LEU A 145 -10.77 11.71 -0.82
N ALA A 146 -10.58 11.63 0.49
CA ALA A 146 -10.43 10.36 1.19
C ALA A 146 -11.81 9.81 1.58
N VAL A 147 -12.15 8.62 1.10
CA VAL A 147 -13.43 7.95 1.41
C VAL A 147 -13.20 6.76 2.32
N PRO A 148 -14.08 6.52 3.32
CA PRO A 148 -13.97 5.32 4.14
C PRO A 148 -13.99 4.05 3.26
N PRO A 149 -13.06 3.11 3.45
CA PRO A 149 -13.05 1.84 2.71
C PRO A 149 -14.20 0.90 3.13
N ALA A 150 -14.95 1.27 4.18
CA ALA A 150 -16.05 0.48 4.68
C ALA A 150 -17.12 0.34 3.59
N TYR A 151 -17.43 -0.90 3.24
CA TYR A 151 -18.49 -1.29 2.32
C TYR A 151 -18.32 -0.83 0.85
N THR A 152 -17.25 -0.11 0.46
CA THR A 152 -16.95 0.23 -0.94
C THR A 152 -16.84 -1.03 -1.81
N SER A 153 -16.19 -2.05 -1.24
CA SER A 153 -16.00 -3.37 -1.87
C SER A 153 -17.25 -4.26 -1.85
N GLN A 154 -18.28 -3.92 -1.06
CA GLN A 154 -19.55 -4.65 -0.90
C GLN A 154 -20.72 -3.95 -1.58
N ARG A 155 -20.57 -2.67 -1.90
CA ARG A 155 -21.57 -1.86 -2.59
C ARG A 155 -21.53 -2.13 -4.08
N CYS A 156 -22.67 -2.47 -4.65
CA CYS A 156 -22.80 -2.60 -6.09
C CYS A 156 -22.68 -1.23 -6.75
N ALA A 157 -21.71 -1.11 -7.66
CA ALA A 157 -21.52 0.10 -8.47
C ALA A 157 -22.73 0.43 -9.36
N CYS A 158 -23.58 -0.55 -9.67
CA CYS A 158 -24.74 -0.32 -10.52
C CYS A 158 -26.03 0.04 -9.77
N CYS A 159 -26.44 -0.78 -8.78
CA CYS A 159 -27.71 -0.61 -8.08
C CYS A 159 -27.57 -0.06 -6.65
N GLY A 160 -26.34 0.17 -6.17
CA GLY A 160 -26.09 0.70 -4.84
C GLY A 160 -26.33 -0.27 -3.67
N HIS A 161 -26.86 -1.47 -3.93
CA HIS A 161 -27.08 -2.48 -2.91
C HIS A 161 -25.76 -2.86 -2.24
N THR A 162 -25.74 -2.81 -0.91
CA THR A 162 -24.56 -3.06 -0.08
C THR A 162 -24.86 -4.26 0.80
N ALA A 163 -24.13 -5.35 0.58
CA ALA A 163 -24.30 -6.59 1.32
C ALA A 163 -22.97 -7.35 1.36
N LYS A 164 -22.68 -8.03 2.47
CA LYS A 164 -21.42 -8.77 2.66
C LYS A 164 -21.29 -9.89 1.63
N GLU A 165 -22.42 -10.48 1.26
CA GLU A 165 -22.61 -11.53 0.28
C GLU A 165 -22.30 -11.07 -1.15
N ASN A 166 -22.21 -9.75 -1.39
CA ASN A 166 -21.79 -9.24 -2.69
C ASN A 166 -20.31 -9.52 -2.96
N ARG A 167 -19.51 -9.81 -1.93
CA ARG A 167 -18.07 -10.11 -2.05
C ARG A 167 -17.74 -11.45 -1.42
N LEU A 168 -17.81 -12.50 -2.24
CA LEU A 168 -17.55 -13.89 -1.85
C LEU A 168 -16.07 -14.12 -1.51
N SER A 169 -15.16 -13.42 -2.19
CA SER A 169 -13.71 -13.49 -1.93
C SER A 169 -13.02 -12.17 -2.28
N GLN A 170 -11.70 -12.06 -2.03
CA GLN A 170 -10.96 -10.85 -2.43
C GLN A 170 -11.00 -10.60 -3.95
N SER A 171 -11.13 -11.64 -4.78
CA SER A 171 -11.12 -11.53 -6.25
C SER A 171 -12.52 -11.58 -6.88
N GLN A 172 -13.54 -12.05 -6.17
CA GLN A 172 -14.88 -12.26 -6.74
C GLN A 172 -15.92 -11.33 -6.10
N PHE A 173 -16.48 -10.47 -6.94
CA PHE A 173 -17.64 -9.64 -6.62
C PHE A 173 -18.84 -10.08 -7.46
N ARG A 174 -20.01 -10.25 -6.84
CA ARG A 174 -21.28 -10.47 -7.54
C ARG A 174 -22.42 -9.87 -6.72
N CYS A 175 -23.10 -8.87 -7.26
CA CYS A 175 -24.26 -8.29 -6.58
C CYS A 175 -25.40 -9.30 -6.47
N GLN A 176 -25.94 -9.51 -5.27
CA GLN A 176 -27.06 -10.43 -5.02
C GLN A 176 -28.39 -9.92 -5.59
N VAL A 177 -28.53 -8.61 -5.78
CA VAL A 177 -29.78 -8.00 -6.28
C VAL A 177 -29.80 -7.91 -7.80
N CYS A 178 -28.76 -7.32 -8.42
CA CYS A 178 -28.75 -7.07 -9.87
C CYS A 178 -27.85 -8.04 -10.67
N GLY A 179 -27.12 -8.93 -9.99
CA GLY A 179 -26.21 -9.89 -10.62
C GLY A 179 -24.93 -9.30 -11.20
N TYR A 180 -24.67 -8.01 -11.03
CA TYR A 180 -23.49 -7.32 -11.56
C TYR A 180 -22.18 -7.93 -11.04
N ASN A 181 -21.28 -8.25 -11.97
CA ASN A 181 -19.89 -8.64 -11.73
C ASN A 181 -19.00 -8.17 -12.90
N SER A 182 -17.70 -8.52 -12.90
CA SER A 182 -16.76 -8.12 -13.97
C SER A 182 -17.12 -8.64 -15.37
N GLU A 183 -17.98 -9.65 -15.48
CA GLU A 183 -18.35 -10.31 -16.74
C GLU A 183 -19.79 -10.02 -17.17
N ARG A 184 -20.70 -9.73 -16.23
CA ARG A 184 -22.13 -9.56 -16.45
C ARG A 184 -22.52 -8.09 -16.33
N ARG A 185 -23.07 -7.56 -17.42
CA ARG A 185 -23.65 -6.20 -17.48
C ARG A 185 -24.78 -6.03 -16.46
N CYS A 186 -24.89 -4.82 -15.95
CA CYS A 186 -25.91 -4.50 -14.97
C CYS A 186 -27.33 -4.62 -15.54
N LYS A 187 -28.19 -5.33 -14.82
CA LYS A 187 -29.64 -5.33 -15.02
C LYS A 187 -30.27 -4.51 -13.90
N ARG A 188 -30.54 -3.22 -14.14
CA ARG A 188 -31.40 -2.44 -13.24
C ARG A 188 -32.81 -3.06 -13.34
N ARG A 189 -33.33 -3.62 -12.26
CA ARG A 189 -34.76 -3.92 -12.16
C ARG A 189 -35.45 -2.58 -12.04
N SER A 190 -36.20 -2.22 -13.09
CA SER A 190 -37.16 -1.11 -13.10
C SER A 190 -38.21 -1.30 -12.02
#